data_AF-A0A965B205-F1
#
_entry.id   AF-A0A965B205-F1
#
_cell.length_a   1.000
_cell.length_b   1.000
_cell.length_c   1.000
_cell.angle_alpha   90.00
_cell.angle_beta   90.00
_cell.angle_gamma   90.00
#
_symmetry.space_group_name_H-M   'P 1'
#
loop_
_entity.id
_entity.type
_entity.pdbx_description
1 polymer ?
#
loop_
_entity_poly.entity_id
_entity_poly.type
_entity_poly.pdbx_seq_one_letter_code
_entity_poly.pdbx_strand_id
1 'polypeptide(L)'
;MPGSRGAFRSVADHQRVVSDLIRSRPAETLAVDDALGLMLAADVVAPMALPMFDNSAMDGYAVRAEDVAAAGADAPVRLPVAEDIPAGRTDRLTLAPGT
;
A
#
# COMPACT_ATOMS: atom_id res chain seq x y z
N MET A 1 39.59 -6.33 -57.04
CA MET A 1 38.84 -7.08 -56.01
C MET A 1 37.66 -6.23 -55.59
N PRO A 2 36.41 -6.54 -55.98
CA PRO A 2 35.26 -5.76 -55.53
C PRO A 2 35.07 -6.05 -54.03
N GLY A 3 35.22 -5.01 -53.21
CA GLY A 3 35.06 -5.10 -51.77
C GLY A 3 33.64 -5.50 -51.41
N SER A 4 33.51 -6.61 -50.68
CA SER A 4 32.27 -7.02 -50.03
C SER A 4 31.83 -5.91 -49.07
N ARG A 5 30.92 -5.04 -49.52
CA ARG A 5 30.15 -4.19 -48.61
C ARG A 5 29.28 -5.16 -47.81
N GLY A 6 29.72 -5.48 -46.59
CA GLY A 6 28.93 -6.30 -45.67
C GLY A 6 27.51 -5.78 -45.65
N ALA A 7 26.52 -6.65 -45.89
CA ALA A 7 25.13 -6.26 -46.04
C ALA A 7 24.71 -5.42 -44.82
N PHE A 8 24.42 -4.14 -45.06
CA PHE A 8 23.98 -3.22 -44.01
C PHE A 8 22.65 -3.71 -43.46
N ARG A 9 22.57 -3.89 -42.15
CA ARG A 9 21.35 -4.29 -41.45
C ARG A 9 20.55 -3.03 -41.12
N SER A 10 19.22 -3.12 -41.11
CA SER A 10 18.39 -2.03 -40.60
C SER A 10 18.66 -1.81 -39.10
N VAL A 11 18.37 -0.62 -38.59
CA VAL A 11 18.50 -0.32 -37.15
C VAL A 11 17.62 -1.29 -36.33
N ALA A 12 16.40 -1.58 -36.80
CA ALA A 12 15.48 -2.49 -36.13
C ALA A 12 16.02 -3.94 -36.08
N ASP A 13 16.61 -4.43 -37.17
CA ASP A 13 17.22 -5.76 -37.18
C ASP A 13 18.47 -5.82 -36.30
N HIS A 14 19.26 -4.75 -36.27
CA HIS A 14 20.41 -4.67 -35.38
C HIS A 14 19.99 -4.63 -33.90
N GLN A 15 18.97 -3.83 -33.56
CA GLN A 15 18.40 -3.79 -32.21
C GLN A 15 17.86 -5.15 -31.77
N ARG A 16 17.17 -5.89 -32.64
CA ARG A 16 16.70 -7.24 -32.34
C ARG A 16 17.86 -8.18 -32.00
N VAL A 17 18.88 -8.22 -32.86
CA VAL A 17 20.07 -9.05 -32.62
C VAL A 17 20.77 -8.68 -31.31
N VAL A 18 20.91 -7.39 -31.00
CA VAL A 18 21.52 -6.95 -29.73
C VAL A 18 20.66 -7.36 -28.54
N SER A 19 19.34 -7.15 -28.60
CA SER A 19 18.41 -7.54 -27.53
C SER A 19 18.44 -9.05 -27.28
N ASP A 20 18.52 -9.86 -28.33
CA ASP A 20 18.61 -11.34 -28.23
C ASP A 20 19.89 -11.81 -27.52
N LEU A 21 20.93 -10.98 -27.44
CA LEU A 21 22.17 -11.27 -26.71
C LEU A 21 22.08 -10.90 -25.22
N ILE A 22 21.14 -10.04 -24.84
CA ILE A 22 20.98 -9.57 -23.47
C ILE A 22 20.27 -10.64 -22.65
N ARG A 23 20.85 -11.00 -21.51
CA ARG A 23 20.22 -11.91 -20.55
C ARG A 23 19.90 -11.15 -19.27
N SER A 24 18.80 -11.54 -18.63
CA SER A 24 18.47 -11.02 -17.31
C SER A 24 19.62 -11.32 -16.34
N ARG A 25 19.90 -10.37 -15.46
CA ARG A 25 20.84 -10.56 -14.37
C ARG A 25 20.17 -11.34 -13.23
N PRO A 26 20.93 -12.10 -12.43
CA PRO A 26 20.42 -12.64 -11.18
C PRO A 26 19.85 -11.53 -10.30
N ALA A 27 18.76 -11.85 -9.59
CA ALA A 27 18.22 -10.97 -8.57
C ALA A 27 19.19 -10.88 -7.38
N GLU A 28 19.29 -9.70 -6.78
CA GLU A 28 20.06 -9.45 -5.56
C GLU A 28 19.12 -8.92 -4.47
N THR A 29 19.28 -9.43 -3.25
CA THR A 29 18.56 -8.93 -2.08
C THR A 29 19.40 -7.85 -1.43
N LEU A 30 18.84 -6.65 -1.31
CA LEU A 30 19.52 -5.47 -0.80
C LEU A 30 18.70 -4.84 0.33
N ALA A 31 19.33 -3.97 1.13
CA ALA A 31 18.59 -3.09 2.02
C ALA A 31 17.74 -2.10 1.21
N VAL A 32 16.60 -1.68 1.76
CA VAL A 32 15.68 -0.76 1.07
C VAL A 32 16.37 0.58 0.73
N ASP A 33 17.26 1.04 1.62
CA ASP A 33 18.00 2.30 1.43
C ASP A 33 18.96 2.24 0.23
N ASP A 34 19.41 1.05 -0.17
CA ASP A 34 20.31 0.83 -1.32
C ASP A 34 19.54 0.53 -2.62
N ALA A 35 18.21 0.42 -2.56
CA ALA A 35 17.40 -0.01 -3.71
C ALA A 35 17.00 1.13 -4.66
N LEU A 36 17.27 2.39 -4.29
CA LEU A 36 16.84 3.56 -5.07
C LEU A 36 17.47 3.55 -6.48
N GLY A 37 16.62 3.60 -7.51
CA GLY A 37 17.04 3.60 -8.92
C GLY A 37 17.23 2.21 -9.53
N LEU A 38 17.05 1.14 -8.76
CA LEU A 38 17.04 -0.24 -9.26
C LEU A 38 15.64 -0.66 -9.74
N MET A 39 15.58 -1.76 -10.48
CA MET A 39 14.33 -2.39 -10.92
C MET A 39 13.99 -3.58 -10.01
N LEU A 40 12.72 -3.74 -9.68
CA LEU A 40 12.23 -4.89 -8.93
C LEU A 40 12.45 -6.18 -9.73
N ALA A 41 12.98 -7.20 -9.05
CA ALA A 41 13.15 -8.53 -9.64
C ALA A 41 11.86 -9.36 -9.66
N ALA A 42 10.90 -9.03 -8.78
CA ALA A 42 9.60 -9.68 -8.67
C ALA A 42 8.57 -8.71 -8.05
N ASP A 43 7.30 -9.06 -8.15
CA ASP A 43 6.20 -8.29 -7.53
C ASP A 43 6.37 -8.20 -6.01
N VAL A 44 6.06 -7.03 -5.44
CA VAL A 44 6.04 -6.81 -3.99
C VAL A 44 4.60 -6.87 -3.51
N VAL A 45 4.29 -7.85 -2.68
CA VAL A 45 2.95 -8.05 -2.11
C VAL A 45 2.95 -7.63 -0.64
N ALA A 46 1.94 -6.87 -0.23
CA ALA A 46 1.77 -6.49 1.17
C ALA A 46 1.54 -7.75 2.03
N PRO A 47 2.32 -7.99 3.09
CA PRO A 47 2.16 -9.18 3.92
C PRO A 47 0.92 -9.11 4.83
N MET A 48 0.28 -7.93 4.94
CA MET A 48 -0.86 -7.69 5.81
C MET A 48 -1.66 -6.48 5.32
N ALA A 49 -2.91 -6.38 5.80
CA ALA A 49 -3.76 -5.22 5.56
C ALA A 49 -3.22 -3.97 6.29
N LEU A 50 -3.43 -2.81 5.69
CA LEU A 50 -3.16 -1.51 6.28
C LEU A 50 -4.42 -0.63 6.17
N PRO A 51 -4.91 -0.06 7.29
CA PRO A 51 -4.43 -0.27 8.66
C PRO A 51 -4.66 -1.72 9.14
N MET A 52 -3.91 -2.15 10.16
CA MET A 52 -4.03 -3.52 10.70
C MET A 52 -5.33 -3.76 11.48
N PHE A 53 -6.02 -2.68 11.86
CA PHE A 53 -7.24 -2.70 12.65
C PHE A 53 -8.06 -1.44 12.34
N ASP A 54 -9.34 -1.47 12.70
CA ASP A 54 -10.24 -0.33 12.55
C ASP A 54 -9.77 0.84 13.42
N ASN A 55 -9.40 1.95 12.80
CA ASN A 55 -9.01 3.18 13.47
C ASN A 55 -9.94 4.33 13.08
N SER A 56 -10.02 5.34 13.95
CA SER A 56 -10.71 6.58 13.58
C SER A 56 -9.86 7.39 12.60
N ALA A 57 -10.51 7.92 11.56
CA ALA A 57 -9.91 8.87 10.63
C ALA A 57 -9.94 10.31 11.16
N MET A 58 -10.67 10.55 12.26
CA MET A 58 -10.94 11.87 12.82
C MET A 58 -10.85 11.85 14.35
N ASP A 59 -10.66 13.02 14.95
CA ASP A 59 -10.89 13.18 16.38
C ASP A 59 -12.40 13.17 16.67
N GLY A 60 -12.82 12.40 17.67
CA GLY A 60 -14.23 12.26 18.02
C GLY A 60 -14.51 11.17 19.04
N TYR A 61 -15.77 10.75 19.10
CA TYR A 61 -16.25 9.72 20.02
C TYR A 61 -16.66 8.47 19.24
N ALA A 62 -16.17 7.31 19.68
CA ALA A 62 -16.72 6.04 19.22
C ALA A 62 -18.09 5.84 19.85
N VAL A 63 -19.11 5.54 19.04
CA VAL A 63 -20.48 5.26 19.48
C VAL A 63 -20.97 3.98 18.85
N ARG A 64 -21.95 3.33 19.48
CA ARG A 64 -22.71 2.27 18.84
C ARG A 64 -23.76 2.91 17.94
N ALA A 65 -23.81 2.50 16.67
CA ALA A 65 -24.74 3.07 15.69
C ALA A 65 -26.21 2.96 16.13
N GLU A 66 -26.56 1.89 16.83
CA GLU A 66 -27.91 1.65 17.38
C GLU A 66 -28.32 2.67 18.47
N ASP A 67 -27.36 3.15 19.28
CA ASP A 67 -27.65 4.08 20.37
C ASP A 67 -28.00 5.49 19.84
N VAL A 68 -27.55 5.81 18.64
CA VAL A 68 -27.78 7.12 17.98
C VAL A 68 -28.78 7.03 16.82
N ALA A 69 -29.39 5.87 16.57
CA ALA A 69 -30.24 5.65 15.40
C ALA A 69 -31.48 6.58 15.33
N ALA A 70 -32.00 7.00 16.48
CA ALA A 70 -33.14 7.92 16.57
C ALA A 70 -32.73 9.40 16.78
N ALA A 71 -31.43 9.71 16.76
CA ALA A 71 -30.95 11.06 16.99
C ALA A 71 -31.38 12.00 15.86
N GLY A 72 -31.95 13.16 16.22
CA GLY A 72 -32.34 14.22 15.29
C GLY A 72 -32.00 15.60 15.84
N ALA A 73 -32.06 16.62 14.98
CA ALA A 73 -31.75 18.01 15.36
C ALA A 73 -32.61 18.50 16.55
N ASP A 74 -33.90 18.18 16.54
CA ASP A 74 -34.85 18.56 17.59
C ASP A 74 -34.95 17.52 18.73
N ALA A 75 -34.28 16.37 18.58
CA ALA A 75 -34.29 15.26 19.53
C ALA A 75 -32.89 14.62 19.64
N PRO A 76 -31.92 15.31 20.26
CA PRO A 76 -30.56 14.81 20.38
C PRO A 76 -30.47 13.66 21.38
N VAL A 77 -29.67 12.63 21.05
CA VAL A 77 -29.25 11.60 22.01
C VAL A 77 -28.07 12.14 22.82
N ARG A 78 -28.11 11.92 24.14
CA ARG A 78 -27.01 12.26 25.06
C ARG A 78 -26.42 10.98 25.61
N LEU A 79 -25.13 10.77 25.35
CA LEU A 79 -24.36 9.63 25.83
C LEU A 79 -23.26 10.10 26.78
N PRO A 80 -23.00 9.40 27.90
CA PRO A 80 -21.87 9.70 28.77
C PRO A 80 -20.55 9.21 28.16
N VAL A 81 -19.49 10.01 28.22
CA VAL A 81 -18.16 9.56 27.76
C VAL A 81 -17.63 8.50 28.73
N ALA A 82 -17.39 7.29 28.22
CA ALA A 82 -16.88 6.17 29.01
C ALA A 82 -15.39 6.34 29.34
N GLU A 83 -14.57 6.58 28.31
CA GLU A 83 -13.12 6.51 28.41
C GLU A 83 -12.44 7.20 27.21
N ASP A 84 -11.20 7.65 27.42
CA ASP A 84 -10.32 8.14 26.36
C ASP A 84 -9.40 7.02 25.82
N ILE A 85 -9.26 6.93 24.50
CA ILE A 85 -8.39 5.96 23.82
C ILE A 85 -7.22 6.70 23.16
N PRO A 86 -6.05 6.81 23.83
CA PRO A 86 -4.87 7.43 23.23
C PRO A 86 -4.25 6.53 22.15
N ALA A 87 -3.46 7.15 21.27
CA ALA A 87 -2.70 6.43 20.25
C ALA A 87 -1.77 5.36 20.86
N GLY A 88 -1.73 4.18 20.24
CA GLY A 88 -0.87 3.07 20.67
C GLY A 88 -1.38 2.25 21.85
N ARG A 89 -2.57 2.56 22.37
CA ARG A 89 -3.25 1.71 23.37
C ARG A 89 -3.63 0.37 22.73
N THR A 90 -3.41 -0.74 23.44
CA THR A 90 -3.51 -2.11 22.89
C THR A 90 -4.46 -3.04 23.62
N ASP A 91 -5.01 -2.63 24.77
CA ASP A 91 -6.05 -3.38 25.45
C ASP A 91 -7.39 -3.34 24.69
N ARG A 92 -8.17 -4.41 24.86
CA ARG A 92 -9.49 -4.52 24.24
C ARG A 92 -10.54 -3.90 25.13
N LEU A 93 -11.13 -2.82 24.64
CA LEU A 93 -12.28 -2.16 25.25
C LEU A 93 -13.56 -2.60 24.53
N THR A 94 -14.65 -2.72 25.29
CA THR A 94 -15.98 -2.97 24.74
C THR A 94 -16.89 -1.85 25.20
N LEU A 95 -17.46 -1.11 24.25
CA LEU A 95 -18.38 -0.03 24.56
C LEU A 95 -19.73 -0.60 25.02
N ALA A 96 -20.12 -0.27 26.23
CA ALA A 96 -21.42 -0.68 26.78
C ALA A 96 -22.57 0.01 26.02
N PRO A 97 -23.76 -0.62 25.91
CA PRO A 97 -24.93 0.05 25.32
C PRO A 97 -25.29 1.34 26.06
N GLY A 98 -25.72 2.36 25.33
CA GLY A 98 -26.12 3.66 25.87
C GLY A 98 -24.96 4.48 26.46
N THR A 99 -23.74 4.22 25.99
CA THR A 99 -22.50 4.88 26.44
C THR A 99 -21.75 5.44 25.22
#